data_AF-A0A9W4Z924-F1
#
_entry.id   AF-A0A9W4Z924-F1
#
_cell.length_a   1.000
_cell.length_b   1.000
_cell.length_c   1.000
_cell.angle_alpha   90.00
_cell.angle_beta   90.00
_cell.angle_gamma   90.00
#
_symmetry.space_group_name_H-M   'P 1'
#
loop_
_entity.id
_entity.type
_entity.pdbx_description
1 polymer ?
#
loop_
_entity_poly.entity_id
_entity_poly.type
_entity_poly.pdbx_seq_one_letter_code
_entity_poly.pdbx_strand_id
1 'polypeptide(L)'
;MHTVGHFWSQQHKEVLLDDLEIHFIEIPKLLQQWREEKINPWENEFARWLLLLPAHEDEHLTHTLEDIAMKQDPMLQKAIHKWENMSQSSSFRLAYEAREKVLFDEQAKLAHAREVGKEEGIQEGKLAEREQLIRGMHKNGMDIEDIAKFTNMDIKDIRHILGQ
;
A
#
# COMPACT_ATOMS: atom_id res chain seq x y z
N MET A 1 -4.73 15.99 -11.93
CA MET A 1 -4.55 16.12 -13.40
C MET A 1 -5.88 15.77 -14.04
N HIS A 2 -6.50 16.74 -14.71
CA HIS A 2 -7.83 16.62 -15.31
C HIS A 2 -7.69 17.10 -16.76
N THR A 3 -8.15 16.28 -17.70
CA THR A 3 -8.15 16.62 -19.12
C THR A 3 -9.57 16.50 -19.66
N VAL A 4 -9.99 17.49 -20.42
CA VAL A 4 -11.28 17.51 -21.11
C VAL A 4 -11.02 17.16 -22.57
N GLY A 5 -11.73 16.17 -23.07
CA GLY A 5 -11.72 15.77 -24.47
C GLY A 5 -13.03 16.17 -25.15
N HIS A 6 -12.89 16.74 -26.35
CA HIS A 6 -14.01 17.03 -27.26
C HIS A 6 -13.95 16.12 -28.47
N PHE A 7 -15.11 15.83 -29.06
CA PHE A 7 -15.20 14.99 -30.26
C PHE A 7 -14.94 15.81 -31.52
N TRP A 8 -13.88 15.45 -32.25
CA TRP A 8 -13.47 16.14 -33.47
C TRP A 8 -13.68 15.28 -34.71
N SER A 9 -14.38 15.81 -35.72
CA SER A 9 -14.48 15.17 -37.03
C SER A 9 -13.20 15.38 -37.82
N GLN A 10 -12.44 14.31 -38.08
CA GLN A 10 -11.24 14.41 -38.90
C GLN A 10 -11.55 14.79 -40.36
N GLN A 11 -12.72 14.39 -40.87
CA GLN A 11 -13.14 14.66 -42.25
C GLN A 11 -13.64 16.10 -42.42
N HIS A 12 -14.48 16.57 -41.50
CA HIS A 12 -15.11 17.89 -41.59
C HIS A 12 -14.30 18.99 -40.89
N LYS A 13 -13.26 18.62 -40.12
CA LYS A 13 -12.40 19.53 -39.34
C LYS A 13 -13.19 20.46 -38.42
N GLU A 14 -14.19 19.91 -37.76
CA GLU A 14 -15.05 20.62 -36.82
C GLU A 14 -15.37 19.74 -35.61
N VAL A 15 -15.82 20.39 -34.53
CA VAL A 15 -16.34 19.70 -33.34
C VAL A 15 -17.69 19.08 -33.70
N LEU A 16 -17.84 17.79 -33.44
CA LEU A 16 -19.03 17.02 -33.80
C LEU A 16 -20.21 17.25 -32.87
N LEU A 17 -19.92 17.43 -31.58
CA LEU A 17 -20.88 17.49 -30.50
C LEU A 17 -20.38 18.49 -29.46
N ASP A 18 -21.06 19.64 -29.36
CA ASP A 18 -20.79 20.62 -28.31
C ASP A 18 -21.45 20.23 -26.98
N ASP A 19 -22.45 19.33 -27.02
CA ASP A 19 -23.22 18.90 -25.85
C ASP A 19 -22.59 17.69 -25.10
N LEU A 20 -21.42 17.22 -25.54
CA LEU A 20 -20.77 16.02 -24.97
C LEU A 20 -19.28 16.24 -24.73
N GLU A 21 -18.89 16.22 -23.45
CA GLU A 21 -17.49 16.29 -23.01
C GLU A 21 -17.07 14.99 -22.30
N ILE A 22 -15.83 14.57 -22.51
CA ILE A 22 -15.22 13.45 -21.77
C ILE A 22 -14.19 14.01 -20.79
N HIS A 23 -14.36 13.70 -19.51
CA HIS A 23 -13.42 14.06 -18.45
C HIS A 23 -12.53 12.85 -18.13
N PHE A 24 -11.23 12.97 -18.37
CA PHE A 24 -10.25 12.00 -17.92
C PHE A 24 -9.64 12.45 -16.58
N ILE A 25 -9.73 11.58 -15.57
CA ILE A 25 -9.38 11.91 -14.19
C ILE A 25 -8.57 10.76 -13.60
N GLU A 26 -7.40 11.09 -13.04
CA GLU A 26 -6.54 10.15 -12.34
C GLU A 26 -6.75 10.27 -10.82
N ILE A 27 -7.56 9.37 -10.25
CA ILE A 27 -7.92 9.39 -8.81
C ILE A 27 -6.69 9.35 -7.88
N PRO A 28 -5.63 8.54 -8.12
CA PRO A 28 -4.46 8.55 -7.24
C PRO A 28 -3.75 9.91 -7.18
N LYS A 29 -3.64 10.60 -8.33
CA LYS A 29 -3.03 11.94 -8.39
C LYS A 29 -3.92 12.99 -7.72
N LEU A 30 -5.25 12.86 -7.84
CA LEU A 30 -6.20 13.74 -7.14
C LEU A 30 -6.03 13.62 -5.62
N LEU A 31 -5.96 12.40 -5.09
CA LEU A 31 -5.74 12.15 -3.67
C LEU A 31 -4.40 12.69 -3.18
N GLN A 32 -3.34 12.53 -3.97
CA GLN A 32 -2.04 13.12 -3.65
C GLN A 32 -2.13 14.65 -3.56
N GLN A 33 -2.79 15.31 -4.52
CA GLN A 33 -2.97 16.76 -4.53
C GLN A 33 -3.81 17.26 -3.35
N TRP A 34 -4.82 16.50 -2.93
CA TRP A 34 -5.58 16.80 -1.71
C TRP A 34 -4.72 16.68 -0.44
N ARG A 35 -3.94 15.59 -0.30
CA ARG A 35 -3.01 15.40 0.84
C ARG A 35 -1.92 16.46 0.91
N GLU A 36 -1.48 16.96 -0.24
CA GLU A 36 -0.51 18.07 -0.35
C GLU A 36 -1.18 19.45 -0.19
N GLU A 37 -2.47 19.51 0.19
CA GLU A 37 -3.27 20.73 0.38
C GLU A 37 -3.35 21.64 -0.87
N LYS A 38 -3.06 21.09 -2.05
CA LYS A 38 -3.14 21.81 -3.34
C LYS A 38 -4.57 21.94 -3.83
N ILE A 39 -5.48 21.12 -3.32
CA ILE A 39 -6.89 21.09 -3.68
C ILE A 39 -7.72 21.15 -2.40
N ASN A 40 -8.60 22.14 -2.33
CA ASN A 40 -9.48 22.36 -1.20
C ASN A 40 -10.95 22.02 -1.55
N PRO A 41 -11.54 20.95 -0.98
CA PRO A 41 -12.94 20.58 -1.25
C PRO A 41 -13.96 21.59 -0.68
N TRP A 42 -13.56 22.47 0.24
CA TRP A 42 -14.45 23.53 0.76
C TRP A 42 -14.72 24.61 -0.28
N GLU A 43 -13.75 24.87 -1.16
CA GLU A 43 -13.83 25.94 -2.16
C GLU A 43 -14.13 25.41 -3.56
N ASN A 44 -13.69 24.19 -3.87
CA ASN A 44 -13.84 23.59 -5.20
C ASN A 44 -14.89 22.48 -5.19
N GLU A 45 -16.09 22.80 -5.69
CA GLU A 45 -17.21 21.86 -5.81
C GLU A 45 -16.88 20.65 -6.69
N PHE A 46 -16.21 20.85 -7.83
CA PHE A 46 -15.84 19.73 -8.71
C PHE A 46 -14.90 18.75 -8.00
N ALA A 47 -13.87 19.27 -7.32
CA ALA A 47 -12.96 18.45 -6.54
C ALA A 47 -13.66 17.74 -5.39
N ARG A 48 -14.58 18.42 -4.68
CA ARG A 48 -15.42 17.84 -3.63
C ARG A 48 -16.20 16.63 -4.12
N TRP A 49 -16.88 16.76 -5.26
CA TRP A 49 -17.63 15.65 -5.86
C TRP A 49 -16.73 14.51 -6.33
N LEU A 50 -15.56 14.81 -6.89
CA LEU A 50 -14.61 13.77 -7.29
C LEU A 50 -13.99 13.03 -6.09
N LEU A 51 -13.73 13.75 -4.99
CA LEU A 51 -13.18 13.18 -3.76
C LEU A 51 -14.18 12.28 -3.02
N LEU A 52 -15.48 12.38 -3.32
CA LEU A 52 -16.48 11.44 -2.81
C LEU A 52 -16.21 9.99 -3.27
N LEU A 53 -15.67 9.81 -4.47
CA LEU A 53 -15.42 8.48 -5.04
C LEU A 53 -14.43 7.65 -4.19
N PRO A 54 -13.23 8.17 -3.83
CA PRO A 54 -12.30 7.48 -2.94
C PRO A 54 -12.56 7.69 -1.45
N ALA A 55 -13.57 8.48 -1.04
CA ALA A 55 -13.77 8.87 0.35
C ALA A 55 -13.77 7.68 1.32
N HIS A 56 -14.39 6.57 0.90
CA HIS A 56 -14.50 5.35 1.70
C HIS A 56 -13.15 4.68 2.07
N GLU A 57 -12.07 4.99 1.35
CA GLU A 57 -10.73 4.45 1.62
C GLU A 57 -9.95 5.30 2.65
N ASP A 58 -10.45 6.49 3.01
CA ASP A 58 -9.77 7.46 3.87
C ASP A 58 -10.75 8.11 4.86
N GLU A 59 -10.64 7.71 6.13
CA GLU A 59 -11.53 8.18 7.20
C GLU A 59 -11.47 9.71 7.39
N HIS A 60 -10.30 10.33 7.22
CA HIS A 60 -10.13 11.78 7.34
C HIS A 60 -10.82 12.51 6.19
N LEU A 61 -10.72 11.96 4.97
CA LEU A 61 -11.45 12.50 3.82
C LEU A 61 -12.97 12.37 3.99
N THR A 62 -13.43 11.22 4.49
CA THR A 62 -14.86 10.99 4.77
C THR A 62 -15.41 12.04 5.74
N HIS A 63 -14.76 12.21 6.90
CA HIS A 63 -15.19 13.22 7.88
C HIS A 63 -15.17 14.63 7.30
N THR A 64 -14.16 14.97 6.49
CA THR A 64 -14.08 16.29 5.83
C THR A 64 -15.28 16.53 4.91
N LEU A 65 -15.68 15.54 4.11
CA LEU A 65 -16.80 15.65 3.19
C LEU A 65 -18.16 15.66 3.91
N GLU A 66 -18.30 14.92 5.01
CA GLU A 66 -19.49 14.98 5.87
C GLU A 66 -19.66 16.37 6.49
N ASP A 67 -18.57 16.96 6.98
CA ASP A 67 -18.55 18.30 7.54
C ASP A 67 -18.99 19.36 6.51
N ILE A 68 -18.48 19.24 5.27
CA ILE A 68 -18.88 20.09 4.14
C ILE A 68 -20.37 19.89 3.81
N ALA A 69 -20.82 18.64 3.76
CA ALA A 69 -22.21 18.31 3.46
C ALA A 69 -23.18 18.90 4.48
N MET A 70 -22.82 18.87 5.77
CA MET A 70 -23.62 19.45 6.84
C MET A 70 -23.63 20.98 6.84
N LYS A 71 -22.47 21.60 6.56
CA LYS A 71 -22.29 23.06 6.73
C LYS A 71 -22.61 23.87 5.47
N GLN A 72 -22.43 23.29 4.28
CA GLN A 72 -22.44 24.05 3.03
C GLN A 72 -23.24 23.38 1.90
N ASP A 73 -23.37 22.05 1.87
CA ASP A 73 -23.85 21.35 0.69
C ASP A 73 -24.91 20.26 0.97
N PRO A 74 -26.20 20.65 1.00
CA PRO A 74 -27.30 19.71 1.19
C PRO A 74 -27.43 18.67 0.07
N MET A 75 -26.89 18.94 -1.12
CA MET A 75 -26.94 17.99 -2.24
C MET A 75 -25.89 16.90 -2.06
N LEU A 76 -24.68 17.26 -1.62
CA LEU A 76 -23.66 16.32 -1.20
C LEU A 76 -24.17 15.42 -0.06
N GLN A 77 -24.86 15.99 0.93
CA GLN A 77 -25.44 15.21 2.04
C GLN A 77 -26.42 14.14 1.54
N LYS A 78 -27.32 14.51 0.60
CA LYS A 78 -28.25 13.56 -0.01
C LYS A 78 -27.54 12.49 -0.82
N ALA A 79 -26.46 12.84 -1.51
CA ALA A 79 -25.65 11.90 -2.28
C ALA A 79 -24.95 10.89 -1.37
N ILE A 80 -24.31 11.34 -0.29
CA ILE A 80 -23.69 10.47 0.72
C ILE A 80 -24.72 9.50 1.29
N HIS A 81 -25.86 10.02 1.78
CA HIS A 81 -26.92 9.19 2.35
C HIS A 81 -27.49 8.18 1.33
N LYS A 82 -27.68 8.59 0.07
CA LYS A 82 -28.16 7.68 -0.97
C LYS A 82 -27.12 6.63 -1.33
N TRP A 83 -25.84 7.00 -1.39
CA TRP A 83 -24.73 6.08 -1.60
C TRP A 83 -24.68 5.02 -0.50
N GLU A 84 -24.78 5.44 0.75
CA GLU A 84 -24.82 4.54 1.91
C GLU A 84 -26.04 3.62 1.88
N ASN A 85 -27.21 4.13 1.53
CA ASN A 85 -28.40 3.29 1.37
C ASN A 85 -28.29 2.30 0.20
N MET A 86 -27.60 2.65 -0.88
CA MET A 86 -27.35 1.72 -2.00
C MET A 86 -26.29 0.67 -1.66
N SER A 87 -25.26 1.05 -0.89
CA SER A 87 -24.22 0.12 -0.42
C SER A 87 -24.73 -0.88 0.62
N GLN A 88 -25.88 -0.60 1.26
CA GLN A 88 -26.61 -1.54 2.11
C GLN A 88 -27.29 -2.71 1.36
N SER A 89 -27.23 -2.80 0.02
CA SER A 89 -27.62 -4.03 -0.68
C SER A 89 -26.60 -5.15 -0.39
N SER A 90 -27.06 -6.27 0.17
CA SER A 90 -26.23 -7.38 0.66
C SER A 90 -25.20 -7.88 -0.37
N SER A 91 -25.53 -7.83 -1.66
CA SER A 91 -24.66 -8.20 -2.77
C SER A 91 -23.48 -7.26 -2.99
N PHE A 92 -23.65 -5.95 -2.76
CA PHE A 92 -22.59 -4.96 -2.97
C PHE A 92 -21.60 -4.99 -1.80
N ARG A 93 -22.11 -5.09 -0.57
CA ARG A 93 -21.29 -5.27 0.63
C ARG A 93 -20.40 -6.51 0.53
N LEU A 94 -20.96 -7.65 0.09
CA LEU A 94 -20.20 -8.89 -0.06
C LEU A 94 -19.08 -8.78 -1.10
N ALA A 95 -19.34 -8.16 -2.26
CA ALA A 95 -18.35 -7.97 -3.30
C ALA A 95 -17.25 -6.99 -2.88
N TYR A 96 -17.62 -5.97 -2.11
CA TYR A 96 -16.71 -4.97 -1.58
C TYR A 96 -15.80 -5.56 -0.48
N GLU A 97 -16.37 -6.24 0.53
CA GLU A 97 -15.62 -6.94 1.58
C GLU A 97 -14.68 -8.01 1.00
N ALA A 98 -15.12 -8.73 -0.05
CA ALA A 98 -14.27 -9.70 -0.74
C ALA A 98 -13.05 -9.04 -1.41
N ARG A 99 -13.23 -7.85 -2.02
CA ARG A 99 -12.14 -7.11 -2.66
C ARG A 99 -11.17 -6.53 -1.63
N GLU A 100 -11.69 -5.95 -0.56
CA GLU A 100 -10.88 -5.41 0.54
C GLU A 100 -10.05 -6.51 1.21
N LYS A 101 -10.66 -7.68 1.45
CA LYS A 101 -9.97 -8.86 1.97
C LYS A 101 -8.81 -9.30 1.07
N VAL A 102 -8.99 -9.33 -0.25
CA VAL A 102 -7.92 -9.71 -1.19
C VAL A 102 -6.73 -8.75 -1.07
N LEU A 103 -6.99 -7.44 -1.05
CA LEU A 103 -5.93 -6.43 -0.91
C LEU A 103 -5.20 -6.56 0.43
N PHE A 104 -5.95 -6.79 1.51
CA PHE A 104 -5.37 -6.97 2.85
C PHE A 104 -4.54 -8.26 2.94
N ASP A 105 -5.05 -9.37 2.40
CA ASP A 105 -4.34 -10.65 2.35
C ASP A 105 -3.04 -10.54 1.53
N GLU A 106 -3.04 -9.80 0.42
CA GLU A 106 -1.83 -9.53 -0.37
C GLU A 106 -0.79 -8.71 0.41
N GLN A 107 -1.21 -7.65 1.09
CA GLN A 107 -0.33 -6.83 1.92
C GLN A 107 0.22 -7.63 3.12
N ALA A 108 -0.63 -8.41 3.78
CA ALA A 108 -0.22 -9.26 4.89
C ALA A 108 0.79 -10.33 4.45
N LYS A 109 0.59 -10.95 3.29
CA LYS A 109 1.57 -11.91 2.71
C LYS A 109 2.92 -11.26 2.44
N LEU A 110 2.93 -10.05 1.86
CA LEU A 110 4.17 -9.32 1.58
C LEU A 110 4.89 -8.91 2.88
N ALA A 111 4.15 -8.43 3.87
CA ALA A 111 4.70 -8.08 5.18
C ALA A 111 5.30 -9.31 5.87
N HIS A 112 4.56 -10.42 5.89
CA HIS A 112 5.01 -11.67 6.49
C HIS A 112 6.24 -12.23 5.76
N ALA A 113 6.25 -12.27 4.42
CA ALA A 113 7.41 -12.71 3.66
C ALA A 113 8.66 -11.86 3.93
N ARG A 114 8.49 -10.55 4.12
CA ARG A 114 9.59 -9.64 4.48
C ARG A 114 10.11 -9.89 5.90
N GLU A 115 9.22 -10.17 6.84
CA GLU A 115 9.58 -10.49 8.22
C GLU A 115 10.33 -11.81 8.32
N VAL A 116 9.79 -12.88 7.71
CA VAL A 116 10.44 -14.20 7.64
C VAL A 116 11.80 -14.10 6.97
N GLY A 117 11.90 -13.45 5.81
CA GLY A 117 13.18 -13.30 5.11
C GLY A 117 14.21 -12.49 5.91
N LYS A 118 13.78 -11.53 6.73
CA LYS A 118 14.68 -10.79 7.62
C LYS A 118 15.16 -11.68 8.78
N GLU A 119 14.27 -12.48 9.37
CA GLU A 119 14.61 -13.37 10.47
C GLU A 119 15.54 -14.49 10.02
N GLU A 120 15.24 -15.14 8.88
CA GLU A 120 16.12 -16.12 8.23
C GLU A 120 17.50 -15.52 7.93
N GLY A 121 17.55 -14.33 7.32
CA GLY A 121 18.81 -13.65 7.03
C GLY A 121 19.64 -13.32 8.27
N ILE A 122 19.01 -12.99 9.40
CA ILE A 122 19.72 -12.77 10.68
C ILE A 122 20.27 -14.09 11.23
N GLN A 123 19.50 -15.19 11.16
CA GLN A 123 19.96 -16.49 11.64
C GLN A 123 21.11 -17.03 10.79
N GLU A 124 20.97 -16.98 9.46
CA GLU A 124 22.04 -17.37 8.53
C GLU A 124 23.30 -16.51 8.73
N GLY A 125 23.13 -15.20 8.92
CA GLY A 125 24.26 -14.30 9.20
C GLY A 125 25.01 -14.66 10.49
N LYS A 126 24.29 -14.98 11.57
CA LYS A 126 24.89 -15.41 12.85
C LYS A 126 25.62 -16.75 12.73
N LEU A 127 25.06 -17.70 11.98
CA LEU A 127 25.70 -18.99 11.72
C LEU A 127 26.97 -18.81 10.90
N ALA A 128 26.90 -18.04 9.81
CA ALA A 128 28.05 -17.75 8.97
C ALA A 128 29.17 -17.02 9.74
N GLU A 129 28.84 -16.04 10.58
CA GLU A 129 29.80 -15.34 11.44
C GLU A 129 30.50 -16.30 12.41
N ARG A 130 29.75 -17.21 13.05
CA ARG A 130 30.30 -18.22 13.95
C ARG A 130 31.23 -19.20 13.23
N GLU A 131 30.83 -19.69 12.06
CA GLU A 131 31.67 -20.57 11.26
C GLU A 131 32.97 -19.87 10.81
N GLN A 132 32.88 -18.61 10.38
CA GLN A 132 34.05 -17.81 10.03
C GLN A 132 34.98 -17.61 11.22
N LEU A 133 34.44 -17.35 12.41
CA LEU A 133 35.22 -17.22 13.64
C LEU A 133 35.97 -18.52 13.97
N ILE A 134 35.29 -19.66 13.93
CA ILE A 134 35.88 -20.99 14.20
C ILE A 134 37.00 -21.30 13.20
N ARG A 135 36.74 -21.09 11.90
CA ARG A 135 37.76 -21.28 10.84
C ARG A 135 38.94 -20.34 11.05
N GLY A 136 38.70 -19.10 11.47
CA GLY A 136 39.73 -18.11 11.78
C GLY A 136 40.61 -18.50 12.97
N MET A 137 40.00 -18.96 14.06
CA MET A 137 40.71 -19.44 15.26
C MET A 137 41.59 -20.65 14.94
N HIS A 138 41.05 -21.63 14.22
CA HIS A 138 41.80 -22.83 13.81
C HIS A 138 42.96 -22.47 12.86
N LYS A 139 42.74 -21.56 11.90
CA LYS A 139 43.81 -21.09 10.99
C LYS A 139 44.94 -20.36 11.73
N ASN A 140 44.64 -19.72 12.85
CA ASN A 140 45.61 -19.06 13.72
C ASN A 140 46.32 -20.04 14.69
N GLY A 141 46.10 -21.35 14.56
CA GLY A 141 46.82 -22.39 15.30
C GLY A 141 46.23 -22.70 16.68
N MET A 142 44.99 -22.28 16.97
CA MET A 142 44.30 -22.66 18.19
C MET A 142 43.79 -24.11 18.08
N ASP A 143 44.02 -24.91 19.13
CA ASP A 143 43.58 -26.31 19.15
C ASP A 143 42.04 -26.42 19.30
N ILE A 144 41.49 -27.52 18.79
CA ILE A 144 40.05 -27.76 18.74
C ILE A 144 39.42 -27.74 20.14
N GLU A 145 40.14 -28.22 21.16
CA GLU A 145 39.68 -28.21 22.55
C GLU A 145 39.55 -26.80 23.14
N ASP A 146 40.44 -25.88 22.75
CA ASP A 146 40.38 -24.50 23.21
C ASP A 146 39.33 -23.70 22.45
N ILE A 147 39.16 -23.95 21.14
CA ILE A 147 38.05 -23.39 20.35
C ILE A 147 36.71 -23.80 20.96
N ALA A 148 36.54 -25.08 21.32
CA ALA A 148 35.33 -25.59 21.96
C ALA A 148 34.99 -24.84 23.27
N LYS A 149 36.01 -24.52 24.08
CA LYS A 149 35.83 -23.74 25.31
C LYS A 149 35.44 -22.29 25.01
N PHE A 150 36.08 -21.64 24.02
CA PHE A 150 35.82 -20.22 23.71
C PHE A 150 34.48 -19.99 23.01
N THR A 151 34.05 -20.90 22.14
CA THR A 151 32.78 -20.79 21.41
C THR A 151 31.64 -21.49 22.13
N ASN A 152 31.92 -22.21 23.23
CA ASN A 152 30.99 -23.00 24.02
C ASN A 152 30.18 -23.99 23.15
N MET A 153 30.89 -24.71 22.28
CA MET A 153 30.35 -25.70 21.33
C MET A 153 31.00 -27.06 21.56
N ASP A 154 30.30 -28.12 21.15
CA ASP A 154 30.85 -29.47 21.21
C ASP A 154 32.00 -29.61 20.18
N ILE A 155 33.03 -30.37 20.56
CA ILE A 155 34.16 -30.71 19.70
C ILE A 155 33.66 -31.38 18.40
N LYS A 156 32.58 -32.15 18.47
CA LYS A 156 31.97 -32.80 17.30
C LYS A 156 31.42 -31.80 16.28
N ASP A 157 30.78 -30.73 16.74
CA ASP A 157 30.22 -29.68 15.88
C ASP A 157 31.33 -28.84 15.24
N ILE A 158 32.40 -28.56 15.99
CA ILE A 158 33.57 -27.85 15.47
C ILE A 158 34.30 -28.67 14.39
N ARG A 159 34.48 -29.98 14.60
CA ARG A 159 35.04 -30.87 13.59
C ARG A 159 34.19 -30.92 12.32
N HIS A 160 32.87 -30.97 12.47
CA HIS A 160 31.94 -30.91 11.34
C HIS A 160 32.08 -29.60 10.55
N ILE A 161 32.18 -28.44 11.23
CA ILE A 161 32.40 -27.14 10.57
C ILE A 161 33.75 -27.09 9.84
N LEU A 162 34.81 -27.66 10.45
CA LEU A 162 36.15 -27.70 9.87
C LEU A 162 36.33 -28.77 8.78
N GLY A 163 35.38 -29.70 8.62
CA GLY A 163 35.41 -30.78 7.64
C GLY A 163 36.40 -31.90 7.98
N GLN A 164 36.61 -32.16 9.28
CA GLN A 164 37.53 -33.17 9.82
C GLN A 164 36.81 -34.35 10.48
#